data_AF-A0A1Y2LL21-F1
#
_entry.id   AF-A0A1Y2LL21-F1
#
_cell.length_a   1.000
_cell.length_b   1.000
_cell.length_c   1.000
_cell.angle_alpha   90.00
_cell.angle_beta   90.00
_cell.angle_gamma   90.00
#
_symmetry.space_group_name_H-M   'P 1'
#
loop_
_entity.id
_entity.type
_entity.pdbx_description
1 polymer ?
#
loop_
_entity_poly.entity_id
_entity_poly.type
_entity_poly.pdbx_seq_one_letter_code
_entity_poly.pdbx_strand_id
1 'polypeptide(L)'
;MRPDLDHEGVVNIWTSLCARNVTRAAAAAELREHVLKAQKNPNTAQTQLPSARTVTSDQHTENPNLSVMIRPATSMSPPQANYSSHPTLSSIDIDWRALAPGDDILAKKLKQMQESNENERSDAQAGVSTPADRKAPSFSLTGNLLGIEKGRTNRTGPSSIGERSIRQAPLVAAGIIAEHYKDFLPQYGLLGRLEEGSDAYSSPQLFLNTNSPFSAFICGVQGSGKSHTISCIIENAVLASEHLGHLESPVSTLVFSYGDWSSGGAGFNISEAAFLGAAHPRYPDHNVNKVTVLHSPSNPAIKRMYGRLPNVRMVPFRLKAKTLDIGALRTLMAVDEKSIVPLYMATVEAILRDIATKSTDSCLDYIEFKRRLANQDFDSKQTNMLQMRINLLESFLDMNGTASVPDFKPGEVTIIDLSDPFLTPSTACILFKLGLELFLQSTASGKMVVLDEAHKYVLNNPGSKFFTDHLMHVIRLQRHQGVRVIVSTQEPTIATELIALCSIIFMHRFTSPAWYAALKQHINVVENNADIMQYVEALDTGEALVYSPNA
;
A
#
# COMPACT_ATOMS: atom_id res chain seq x y z
N MET A 1 -44.51 -13.41 -31.38
CA MET A 1 -44.74 -11.97 -31.25
C MET A 1 -44.08 -11.48 -29.97
N ARG A 2 -42.83 -11.05 -30.08
CA ARG A 2 -42.08 -10.29 -29.07
C ARG A 2 -41.92 -8.89 -29.66
N PRO A 3 -42.01 -7.80 -28.87
CA PRO A 3 -41.50 -6.52 -29.32
C PRO A 3 -40.00 -6.43 -29.04
N ASP A 4 -39.30 -5.96 -30.06
CA ASP A 4 -37.88 -5.63 -30.08
C ASP A 4 -37.53 -4.54 -29.06
N LEU A 5 -36.37 -4.69 -28.43
CA LEU A 5 -35.69 -3.62 -27.70
C LEU A 5 -34.25 -3.57 -28.20
N ASP A 6 -33.88 -2.36 -28.59
CA ASP A 6 -32.75 -2.02 -29.44
C ASP A 6 -31.39 -2.42 -28.88
N HIS A 7 -30.59 -2.98 -29.79
CA HIS A 7 -29.17 -3.28 -29.63
C HIS A 7 -28.35 -2.07 -30.12
N GLU A 8 -27.97 -1.16 -29.23
CA GLU A 8 -26.85 -0.25 -29.47
C GLU A 8 -26.05 -0.04 -28.19
N GLY A 9 -24.80 -0.53 -28.21
CA GLY A 9 -23.88 -0.46 -27.08
C GLY A 9 -22.76 -1.49 -27.15
N VAL A 10 -22.23 -1.77 -28.34
CA VAL A 10 -21.03 -2.60 -28.52
C VAL A 10 -20.02 -1.75 -29.25
N VAL A 11 -19.02 -1.26 -28.53
CA VAL A 11 -17.89 -0.51 -29.09
C VAL A 11 -16.80 -1.51 -29.45
N ASN A 12 -16.71 -1.83 -30.75
CA ASN A 12 -15.64 -2.63 -31.39
C ASN A 12 -14.45 -1.74 -31.70
N ILE A 13 -13.27 -1.87 -31.05
CA ILE A 13 -12.08 -1.15 -31.54
C ILE A 13 -10.77 -1.92 -31.26
N TRP A 14 -10.04 -2.21 -32.35
CA TRP A 14 -8.65 -2.67 -32.43
C TRP A 14 -7.84 -1.70 -33.30
N THR A 15 -6.60 -1.36 -32.88
CA THR A 15 -5.31 -1.21 -33.63
C THR A 15 -4.39 -0.05 -33.17
N SER A 16 -3.24 -0.42 -32.56
CA SER A 16 -1.82 -0.08 -32.82
C SER A 16 -1.32 1.39 -32.98
N LEU A 17 -0.63 1.95 -31.96
CA LEU A 17 0.83 2.22 -31.85
C LEU A 17 1.20 3.50 -31.03
N CYS A 18 2.08 3.34 -30.01
CA CYS A 18 3.18 4.20 -29.51
C CYS A 18 2.98 5.67 -29.02
N ALA A 19 3.37 5.95 -27.76
CA ALA A 19 4.60 6.72 -27.41
C ALA A 19 4.76 7.06 -25.90
N ARG A 20 5.74 6.40 -25.26
CA ARG A 20 6.78 6.88 -24.31
C ARG A 20 6.46 7.93 -23.23
N ASN A 21 6.72 7.55 -21.96
CA ASN A 21 7.16 8.47 -20.90
C ASN A 21 8.52 8.02 -20.31
N VAL A 22 9.59 8.65 -20.77
CA VAL A 22 11.02 8.31 -20.54
C VAL A 22 11.59 8.80 -19.19
N THR A 23 10.83 9.47 -18.35
CA THR A 23 11.41 10.22 -17.22
C THR A 23 11.56 9.45 -15.90
N ARG A 24 10.82 8.35 -15.67
CA ARG A 24 10.99 7.52 -14.45
C ARG A 24 11.85 6.28 -14.64
N ALA A 25 11.81 5.68 -15.83
CA ALA A 25 12.66 4.53 -16.16
C ALA A 25 14.15 4.91 -16.06
N ALA A 26 14.53 6.13 -16.44
CA ALA A 26 15.91 6.61 -16.37
C ALA A 26 16.42 6.77 -14.93
N ALA A 27 15.65 7.41 -14.03
CA ALA A 27 16.08 7.61 -12.65
C ALA A 27 16.11 6.30 -11.84
N ALA A 28 15.13 5.41 -12.05
CA ALA A 28 15.13 4.08 -11.44
C ALA A 28 16.26 3.20 -12.02
N ALA A 29 16.56 3.30 -13.32
CA ALA A 29 17.68 2.59 -13.94
C ALA A 29 19.04 3.13 -13.48
N GLU A 30 19.21 4.45 -13.33
CA GLU A 30 20.43 5.09 -12.84
C GLU A 30 20.70 4.74 -11.36
N LEU A 31 19.68 4.78 -10.49
CA LEU A 31 19.82 4.35 -9.10
C LEU A 31 20.06 2.83 -9.00
N ARG A 32 19.39 2.03 -9.85
CA ARG A 32 19.56 0.57 -9.90
C ARG A 32 20.96 0.18 -10.39
N GLU A 33 21.50 0.87 -11.40
CA GLU A 33 22.90 0.73 -11.83
C GLU A 33 23.87 1.09 -10.70
N HIS A 34 23.62 2.17 -9.97
CA HIS A 34 24.45 2.58 -8.83
C HIS A 34 24.43 1.54 -7.70
N VAL A 35 23.26 0.97 -7.39
CA VAL A 35 23.09 -0.08 -6.37
C VAL A 35 23.76 -1.39 -6.81
N LEU A 36 23.61 -1.78 -8.08
CA LEU A 36 24.24 -2.99 -8.65
C LEU A 36 25.77 -2.86 -8.73
N LYS A 37 26.31 -1.68 -9.07
CA LYS A 37 27.76 -1.41 -9.04
C LYS A 37 28.30 -1.46 -7.61
N ALA A 38 27.54 -0.94 -6.63
CA ALA A 38 27.91 -1.01 -5.21
C ALA A 38 27.82 -2.43 -4.61
N GLN A 39 27.03 -3.33 -5.21
CA GLN A 39 26.96 -4.75 -4.81
C GLN A 39 28.14 -5.59 -5.34
N LYS A 40 28.76 -5.18 -6.45
CA LYS A 40 29.85 -5.94 -7.09
C LYS A 40 31.25 -5.65 -6.54
N ASN A 41 31.48 -4.52 -5.87
CA ASN A 41 32.80 -4.15 -5.33
C ASN A 41 32.71 -3.62 -3.89
N PRO A 42 32.95 -4.44 -2.86
CA PRO A 42 32.93 -3.99 -1.46
C PRO A 42 34.22 -3.28 -1.00
N ASN A 43 35.25 -3.14 -1.86
CA ASN A 43 36.58 -2.63 -1.47
C ASN A 43 37.09 -1.46 -2.34
N THR A 44 36.33 -0.37 -2.47
CA THR A 44 36.90 0.89 -2.99
C THR A 44 36.08 2.09 -2.53
N ALA A 45 36.35 2.53 -1.29
CA ALA A 45 35.94 3.84 -0.82
C ALA A 45 37.08 4.45 0.02
N GLN A 46 38.18 4.81 -0.65
CA GLN A 46 39.12 5.81 -0.16
C GLN A 46 39.67 6.63 -1.33
N THR A 47 39.44 7.94 -1.25
CA THR A 47 40.20 9.05 -1.85
C THR A 47 40.02 9.38 -3.34
N GLN A 48 39.37 10.51 -3.66
CA GLN A 48 39.99 11.76 -4.16
C GLN A 48 38.95 12.69 -4.85
N LEU A 49 38.86 13.94 -4.38
CA LEU A 49 38.28 15.06 -5.12
C LEU A 49 39.34 15.64 -6.08
N PRO A 50 38.99 16.12 -7.29
CA PRO A 50 39.94 16.71 -8.22
C PRO A 50 40.13 18.20 -7.92
N SER A 51 41.38 18.67 -7.94
CA SER A 51 41.72 20.09 -8.01
C SER A 51 42.39 20.41 -9.36
N ALA A 52 42.07 21.60 -9.85
CA ALA A 52 42.44 22.11 -11.16
C ALA A 52 43.93 22.46 -11.28
N ARG A 53 44.45 22.30 -12.50
CA ARG A 53 45.79 22.68 -12.96
C ARG A 53 46.10 24.16 -12.68
N THR A 54 47.26 24.44 -12.09
CA THR A 54 48.08 25.59 -12.49
C THR A 54 49.58 25.26 -12.38
N VAL A 55 50.32 25.78 -13.35
CA VAL A 55 51.74 25.63 -13.64
C VAL A 55 52.62 26.29 -12.58
N THR A 56 53.73 25.66 -12.15
CA THR A 56 55.11 26.20 -12.17
C THR A 56 56.09 25.31 -11.39
N SER A 57 57.36 25.47 -11.75
CA SER A 57 58.59 24.75 -11.48
C SER A 57 59.00 24.52 -10.02
N ASP A 58 59.73 23.42 -9.84
CA ASP A 58 60.63 23.10 -8.73
C ASP A 58 61.51 24.28 -8.29
N GLN A 59 61.68 24.44 -6.96
CA GLN A 59 62.99 24.38 -6.29
C GLN A 59 62.86 24.56 -4.76
N HIS A 60 63.58 23.68 -4.05
CA HIS A 60 64.31 23.90 -2.79
C HIS A 60 63.60 24.18 -1.44
N THR A 61 63.77 23.17 -0.55
CA THR A 61 64.27 23.21 0.85
C THR A 61 63.49 23.84 2.01
N GLU A 62 63.59 23.10 3.13
CA GLU A 62 63.54 23.53 4.56
C GLU A 62 62.18 23.62 5.30
N ASN A 63 62.02 22.65 6.23
CA ASN A 63 61.40 22.82 7.56
C ASN A 63 62.17 23.89 8.38
N PRO A 64 61.68 24.48 9.52
CA PRO A 64 60.64 23.97 10.45
C PRO A 64 59.71 25.03 11.11
N ASN A 65 58.76 24.55 11.94
CA ASN A 65 58.18 25.15 13.16
C ASN A 65 57.67 26.61 13.16
N LEU A 66 56.38 26.79 13.45
CA LEU A 66 55.91 27.67 14.55
C LEU A 66 54.42 27.47 14.88
N SER A 67 54.20 27.19 16.17
CA SER A 67 52.96 27.14 16.92
C SER A 67 52.25 28.50 17.02
N VAL A 68 50.91 28.53 16.86
CA VAL A 68 50.04 29.50 17.57
C VAL A 68 48.70 28.83 17.92
N MET A 69 48.34 29.00 19.18
CA MET A 69 47.18 28.50 19.90
C MET A 69 46.22 29.67 20.12
N ILE A 70 44.96 29.62 19.65
CA ILE A 70 43.87 30.48 20.15
C ILE A 70 42.54 29.70 20.15
N ARG A 71 42.03 29.48 21.36
CA ARG A 71 40.62 29.30 21.80
C ARG A 71 40.52 30.09 23.13
N PRO A 72 39.35 30.41 23.72
CA PRO A 72 37.94 30.23 23.29
C PRO A 72 37.08 31.50 23.55
N ALA A 73 35.78 31.44 23.25
CA ALA A 73 34.76 32.13 24.06
C ALA A 73 33.41 31.41 23.98
N THR A 74 32.84 31.17 25.16
CA THR A 74 31.63 30.42 25.50
C THR A 74 30.40 31.32 25.64
N SER A 75 29.23 30.67 25.46
CA SER A 75 27.91 30.89 26.11
C SER A 75 27.23 32.25 26.02
N MET A 76 25.96 32.25 25.56
CA MET A 76 24.82 32.77 26.35
C MET A 76 23.45 32.55 25.66
N SER A 77 22.46 32.22 26.49
CA SER A 77 21.00 32.34 26.31
C SER A 77 20.42 32.75 27.68
N PRO A 78 19.16 33.20 27.86
CA PRO A 78 18.11 33.68 26.93
C PRO A 78 17.53 35.08 27.37
N PRO A 79 16.36 35.52 26.86
CA PRO A 79 15.23 35.74 27.80
C PRO A 79 13.82 35.40 27.27
N GLN A 80 12.88 35.34 28.22
CA GLN A 80 11.46 34.96 28.16
C GLN A 80 10.50 36.11 27.73
N ALA A 81 9.29 35.74 27.27
CA ALA A 81 8.05 36.50 27.48
C ALA A 81 6.81 35.57 27.49
N ASN A 82 5.79 35.94 28.27
CA ASN A 82 4.65 35.16 28.78
C ASN A 82 3.29 35.66 28.23
N TYR A 83 2.23 34.88 28.54
CA TYR A 83 0.76 35.10 28.46
C TYR A 83 0.06 34.67 27.14
N SER A 84 -1.09 33.97 27.10
CA SER A 84 -2.15 33.68 28.11
C SER A 84 -3.02 32.45 27.74
N SER A 85 -3.73 31.95 28.74
CA SER A 85 -4.54 30.72 28.94
C SER A 85 -5.94 30.65 28.29
N HIS A 86 -6.50 29.41 28.15
CA HIS A 86 -7.89 28.96 28.50
C HIS A 86 -8.11 27.46 28.12
N PRO A 87 -9.11 26.71 28.67
CA PRO A 87 -8.97 25.86 29.86
C PRO A 87 -9.20 24.35 29.62
N THR A 88 -8.75 23.56 30.60
CA THR A 88 -8.95 22.12 30.78
C THR A 88 -10.36 21.77 31.28
N LEU A 89 -11.00 20.75 30.70
CA LEU A 89 -12.25 20.16 31.22
C LEU A 89 -11.93 19.08 32.27
N SER A 90 -12.52 19.21 33.46
CA SER A 90 -12.44 18.29 34.58
C SER A 90 -13.33 17.06 34.41
N SER A 91 -12.84 15.91 34.89
CA SER A 91 -13.57 14.67 35.11
C SER A 91 -14.75 14.86 36.09
N ILE A 92 -15.93 14.37 35.71
CA ILE A 92 -17.10 14.27 36.58
C ILE A 92 -17.17 12.83 37.12
N ASP A 93 -17.05 12.67 38.43
CA ASP A 93 -17.39 11.45 39.16
C ASP A 93 -18.93 11.37 39.30
N ILE A 94 -19.51 10.20 38.99
CA ILE A 94 -20.93 9.93 39.22
C ILE A 94 -21.07 8.81 40.26
N ASP A 95 -21.66 9.15 41.40
CA ASP A 95 -22.05 8.22 42.46
C ASP A 95 -23.35 7.49 42.08
N TRP A 96 -23.31 6.16 42.03
CA TRP A 96 -24.35 5.30 41.46
C TRP A 96 -25.33 4.73 42.51
N ARG A 97 -25.36 5.25 43.74
CA ARG A 97 -26.10 4.63 44.85
C ARG A 97 -27.38 5.33 45.32
N ALA A 98 -27.95 6.25 44.54
CA ALA A 98 -29.28 6.78 44.84
C ALA A 98 -30.09 6.96 43.57
N LEU A 99 -31.16 6.15 43.40
CA LEU A 99 -32.50 6.59 42.94
C LEU A 99 -33.46 5.39 42.76
N ALA A 100 -34.69 5.60 43.24
CA ALA A 100 -35.83 4.69 43.23
C ALA A 100 -36.57 4.68 41.86
N PRO A 101 -37.42 3.68 41.58
CA PRO A 101 -38.01 3.50 40.25
C PRO A 101 -39.27 4.37 40.09
N GLY A 102 -39.31 5.27 39.10
CA GLY A 102 -40.57 5.93 38.75
C GLY A 102 -40.54 7.24 37.96
N ASP A 103 -39.39 7.89 37.73
CA ASP A 103 -39.38 9.18 37.03
C ASP A 103 -38.73 9.09 35.63
N ASP A 104 -39.58 9.32 34.62
CA ASP A 104 -39.29 9.30 33.19
C ASP A 104 -38.46 10.53 32.75
N ILE A 105 -37.22 10.58 33.24
CA ILE A 105 -36.22 11.61 32.94
C ILE A 105 -35.57 11.34 31.57
N LEU A 106 -35.57 10.08 31.11
CA LEU A 106 -34.98 9.66 29.84
C LEU A 106 -35.80 10.17 28.65
N ALA A 107 -37.14 10.07 28.70
CA ALA A 107 -38.00 10.59 27.63
C ALA A 107 -37.94 12.11 27.53
N LYS A 108 -37.85 12.82 28.66
CA LYS A 108 -37.66 14.28 28.68
C LYS A 108 -36.30 14.69 28.12
N LYS A 109 -35.22 13.97 28.44
CA LYS A 109 -33.88 14.25 27.87
C LYS A 109 -33.77 13.90 26.38
N LEU A 110 -34.44 12.85 25.90
CA LEU A 110 -34.50 12.52 24.47
C LEU A 110 -35.24 13.58 23.66
N LYS A 111 -36.33 14.13 24.22
CA LYS A 111 -37.07 15.22 23.57
C LYS A 111 -36.30 16.54 23.57
N GLN A 112 -35.59 16.85 24.66
CA GLN A 112 -34.72 18.02 24.75
C GLN A 112 -33.51 17.94 23.81
N MET A 113 -32.96 16.73 23.58
CA MET A 113 -31.89 16.50 22.59
C MET A 113 -32.39 16.56 21.13
N GLN A 114 -33.65 16.23 20.86
CA GLN A 114 -34.25 16.36 19.53
C GLN A 114 -34.56 17.83 19.20
N GLU A 115 -35.07 18.60 20.16
CA GLU A 115 -35.35 20.04 19.99
C GLU A 115 -34.04 20.87 19.89
N SER A 116 -32.96 20.49 20.57
CA SER A 116 -31.64 21.11 20.36
C SER A 116 -30.99 20.75 19.02
N ASN A 117 -31.27 19.56 18.47
CA ASN A 117 -30.80 19.16 17.14
C ASN A 117 -31.57 19.84 15.99
N GLU A 118 -32.80 20.29 16.22
CA GLU A 118 -33.57 21.05 15.22
C GLU A 118 -33.17 22.54 15.20
N ASN A 119 -32.83 23.14 16.36
CA ASN A 119 -32.28 24.50 16.41
C ASN A 119 -30.82 24.61 15.94
N GLU A 120 -30.01 23.55 16.05
CA GLU A 120 -28.68 23.51 15.41
C GLU A 120 -28.75 23.26 13.90
N ARG A 121 -29.88 22.74 13.38
CA ARG A 121 -30.10 22.58 11.93
C ARG A 121 -30.61 23.84 11.23
N SER A 122 -31.22 24.79 11.94
CA SER A 122 -31.63 26.09 11.37
C SER A 122 -30.50 27.11 11.33
N ASP A 123 -29.52 27.06 12.24
CA ASP A 123 -28.34 27.96 12.22
C ASP A 123 -27.14 27.40 11.43
N ALA A 124 -27.18 26.14 10.98
CA ALA A 124 -26.20 25.55 10.05
C ALA A 124 -26.52 25.80 8.55
N GLN A 125 -27.58 26.57 8.23
CA GLN A 125 -27.96 26.94 6.86
C GLN A 125 -27.53 28.36 6.43
N ALA A 126 -26.66 29.01 7.20
CA ALA A 126 -25.98 30.26 6.82
C ALA A 126 -24.46 30.07 6.80
N GLY A 127 -24.00 29.13 5.98
CA GLY A 127 -22.59 28.80 5.84
C GLY A 127 -22.33 27.91 4.64
N VAL A 128 -22.94 28.22 3.49
CA VAL A 128 -22.49 27.67 2.21
C VAL A 128 -21.08 28.18 1.98
N SER A 129 -20.08 27.39 2.36
CA SER A 129 -18.75 27.51 1.80
C SER A 129 -18.92 27.31 0.30
N THR A 130 -18.80 28.40 -0.45
CA THR A 130 -18.62 28.39 -1.91
C THR A 130 -17.68 27.24 -2.28
N PRO A 131 -17.98 26.43 -3.31
CA PRO A 131 -17.05 25.44 -3.80
C PRO A 131 -15.74 26.19 -4.06
N ALA A 132 -14.67 25.82 -3.35
CA ALA A 132 -13.35 26.42 -3.55
C ALA A 132 -13.07 26.47 -5.06
N ASP A 133 -12.42 27.55 -5.52
CA ASP A 133 -12.06 27.83 -6.92
C ASP A 133 -11.18 26.70 -7.51
N ARG A 134 -11.76 25.53 -7.75
CA ARG A 134 -11.14 24.41 -8.46
C ARG A 134 -11.10 24.82 -9.93
N LYS A 135 -9.91 25.24 -10.38
CA LYS A 135 -9.66 25.52 -11.80
C LYS A 135 -9.97 24.27 -12.61
N ALA A 136 -10.69 24.45 -13.72
CA ALA A 136 -10.96 23.34 -14.63
C ALA A 136 -9.64 22.72 -15.10
N PRO A 137 -9.50 21.38 -15.11
CA PRO A 137 -8.33 20.74 -15.68
C PRO A 137 -8.18 21.16 -17.14
N SER A 138 -7.05 21.81 -17.45
CA SER A 138 -6.74 22.22 -18.82
C SER A 138 -6.11 21.04 -19.54
N PHE A 139 -6.96 20.15 -20.08
CA PHE A 139 -6.50 19.05 -20.93
C PHE A 139 -5.79 19.53 -22.20
N SER A 140 -5.93 20.82 -22.58
CA SER A 140 -5.07 21.45 -23.60
C SER A 140 -3.62 21.61 -23.16
N LEU A 141 -3.33 21.91 -21.88
CA LEU A 141 -1.94 22.04 -21.41
C LEU A 141 -1.27 20.68 -21.23
N THR A 142 -2.01 19.68 -20.72
CA THR A 142 -1.54 18.29 -20.66
C THR A 142 -1.43 17.66 -22.05
N GLY A 143 -2.36 18.00 -22.95
CA GLY A 143 -2.31 17.65 -24.37
C GLY A 143 -1.16 18.35 -25.11
N ASN A 144 -0.82 19.60 -24.76
CA ASN A 144 0.35 20.30 -25.31
C ASN A 144 1.68 19.70 -24.84
N LEU A 145 1.73 19.10 -23.64
CA LEU A 145 2.88 18.34 -23.15
C LEU A 145 3.06 16.99 -23.89
N LEU A 146 2.03 16.53 -24.60
CA LEU A 146 1.96 15.23 -25.30
C LEU A 146 1.57 15.35 -26.80
N GLY A 147 1.56 16.56 -27.35
CA GLY A 147 1.17 16.89 -28.72
C GLY A 147 -0.29 16.57 -29.08
N ILE A 148 -1.09 17.61 -29.33
CA ILE A 148 -2.14 17.77 -30.37
C ILE A 148 -3.39 18.52 -29.84
N GLU A 149 -3.85 19.47 -30.68
CA GLU A 149 -4.92 20.46 -30.45
C GLU A 149 -6.37 19.94 -30.67
N LYS A 150 -7.32 20.71 -30.13
CA LYS A 150 -8.71 20.35 -29.80
C LYS A 150 -9.74 20.45 -30.94
N GLY A 151 -10.77 19.59 -30.85
CA GLY A 151 -12.13 19.78 -31.37
C GLY A 151 -13.18 19.55 -30.25
N ARG A 152 -14.36 20.16 -30.35
CA ARG A 152 -15.31 20.45 -29.23
C ARG A 152 -16.71 19.92 -29.55
N THR A 153 -17.39 19.21 -28.64
CA THR A 153 -18.87 18.97 -28.70
C THR A 153 -19.50 18.68 -27.32
N ASN A 154 -20.84 18.70 -27.29
CA ASN A 154 -21.75 19.17 -26.23
C ASN A 154 -22.38 18.12 -25.29
N ARG A 155 -22.84 18.64 -24.14
CA ARG A 155 -23.54 18.04 -22.99
C ARG A 155 -24.93 17.42 -23.26
N THR A 156 -25.29 16.39 -22.48
CA THR A 156 -26.67 16.06 -22.05
C THR A 156 -26.70 15.57 -20.57
N GLY A 157 -27.81 15.84 -19.86
CA GLY A 157 -27.93 15.81 -18.39
C GLY A 157 -28.21 14.44 -17.72
N PRO A 158 -28.30 14.41 -16.36
CA PRO A 158 -28.03 13.21 -15.58
C PRO A 158 -29.26 12.32 -15.32
N SER A 159 -29.07 11.01 -15.46
CA SER A 159 -29.87 9.98 -14.80
C SER A 159 -29.13 9.56 -13.53
N SER A 160 -29.82 9.45 -12.39
CA SER A 160 -29.24 9.13 -11.07
C SER A 160 -28.44 7.82 -11.01
N ILE A 161 -28.67 6.91 -11.97
CA ILE A 161 -27.90 5.67 -12.17
C ILE A 161 -26.52 5.99 -12.77
N GLY A 162 -26.45 6.90 -13.75
CA GLY A 162 -25.21 7.36 -14.35
C GLY A 162 -24.30 8.05 -13.34
N GLU A 163 -24.87 8.89 -12.46
CA GLU A 163 -24.10 9.58 -11.41
C GLU A 163 -23.43 8.60 -10.44
N ARG A 164 -24.18 7.59 -9.98
CA ARG A 164 -23.64 6.57 -9.09
C ARG A 164 -22.57 5.72 -9.77
N SER A 165 -22.75 5.43 -11.06
CA SER A 165 -21.76 4.73 -11.88
C SER A 165 -20.46 5.52 -11.96
N ILE A 166 -20.52 6.81 -12.29
CA ILE A 166 -19.34 7.68 -12.40
C ILE A 166 -18.60 7.79 -11.05
N ARG A 167 -19.33 7.97 -9.95
CA ARG A 167 -18.72 8.05 -8.61
C ARG A 167 -17.95 6.78 -8.22
N GLN A 168 -18.41 5.62 -8.67
CA GLN A 168 -17.88 4.32 -8.27
C GLN A 168 -16.94 3.69 -9.30
N ALA A 169 -16.94 4.21 -10.53
CA ALA A 169 -16.08 3.74 -11.62
C ALA A 169 -14.61 3.88 -11.22
N PRO A 170 -13.82 2.79 -11.23
CA PRO A 170 -12.44 2.84 -10.81
C PRO A 170 -11.54 3.50 -11.87
N LEU A 171 -11.90 3.41 -13.15
CA LEU A 171 -11.24 4.05 -14.27
C LEU A 171 -12.19 5.06 -14.90
N VAL A 172 -11.66 6.18 -15.38
CA VAL A 172 -12.47 7.26 -15.95
C VAL A 172 -11.74 7.91 -17.12
N ALA A 173 -12.43 8.14 -18.23
CA ALA A 173 -11.89 8.85 -19.40
C ALA A 173 -11.82 10.37 -19.17
N ALA A 174 -10.88 11.06 -19.83
CA ALA A 174 -10.69 12.52 -19.68
C ALA A 174 -11.97 13.34 -19.94
N GLY A 175 -12.79 12.95 -20.92
CA GLY A 175 -14.06 13.63 -21.21
C GLY A 175 -15.00 13.67 -20.00
N ILE A 176 -15.16 12.54 -19.32
CA ILE A 176 -15.99 12.42 -18.11
C ILE A 176 -15.39 13.26 -16.97
N ILE A 177 -14.07 13.29 -16.82
CA ILE A 177 -13.41 14.17 -15.84
C ILE A 177 -13.72 15.64 -16.15
N ALA A 178 -13.59 16.07 -17.41
CA ALA A 178 -13.86 17.45 -17.82
C ALA A 178 -15.27 17.92 -17.46
N GLU A 179 -16.24 17.01 -17.56
CA GLU A 179 -17.64 17.28 -17.27
C GLU A 179 -17.95 17.21 -15.77
N HIS A 180 -17.33 16.29 -15.03
CA HIS A 180 -17.77 15.91 -13.69
C HIS A 180 -16.73 16.05 -12.56
N TYR A 181 -15.57 16.66 -12.81
CA TYR A 181 -14.52 16.88 -11.79
C TYR A 181 -14.97 17.70 -10.57
N LYS A 182 -16.05 18.49 -10.68
CA LYS A 182 -16.59 19.29 -9.58
C LYS A 182 -17.59 18.53 -8.71
N ASP A 183 -18.28 17.53 -9.27
CA ASP A 183 -19.48 16.98 -8.64
C ASP A 183 -19.29 15.52 -8.17
N PHE A 184 -18.81 14.66 -9.07
CA PHE A 184 -18.79 13.21 -8.86
C PHE A 184 -17.40 12.64 -8.60
N LEU A 185 -16.34 13.37 -8.97
CA LEU A 185 -14.95 12.90 -8.95
C LEU A 185 -14.07 13.82 -8.11
N PRO A 186 -14.14 13.74 -6.77
CA PRO A 186 -13.42 14.65 -5.88
C PRO A 186 -11.91 14.42 -5.89
N GLN A 187 -11.43 13.24 -6.28
CA GLN A 187 -10.01 12.96 -6.49
C GLN A 187 -9.81 11.91 -7.56
N TYR A 188 -8.80 12.11 -8.40
CA TYR A 188 -8.43 11.28 -9.53
C TYR A 188 -6.96 11.53 -9.91
N GLY A 189 -6.35 10.59 -10.60
CA GLY A 189 -4.97 10.72 -11.08
C GLY A 189 -4.74 10.05 -12.42
N LEU A 190 -3.87 10.62 -13.25
CA LEU A 190 -3.56 10.11 -14.58
C LEU A 190 -2.89 8.74 -14.45
N LEU A 191 -3.50 7.73 -15.06
CA LEU A 191 -2.97 6.37 -15.06
C LEU A 191 -2.17 6.08 -16.32
N GLY A 192 -2.64 6.58 -17.46
CA GLY A 192 -2.02 6.34 -18.76
C GLY A 192 -2.79 6.95 -19.92
N ARG A 193 -2.46 6.48 -21.13
CA ARG A 193 -3.08 6.88 -22.39
C ARG A 193 -3.61 5.64 -23.09
N LEU A 194 -4.85 5.70 -23.56
CA LEU A 194 -5.46 4.75 -24.48
C LEU A 194 -4.84 4.91 -25.87
N GLU A 195 -4.71 3.80 -26.57
CA GLU A 195 -4.16 3.77 -27.93
C GLU A 195 -5.05 4.57 -28.90
N GLU A 196 -4.42 5.34 -29.81
CA GLU A 196 -5.11 6.17 -30.81
C GLU A 196 -5.71 5.30 -31.93
N GLY A 197 -6.88 4.74 -31.64
CA GLY A 197 -7.75 4.09 -32.63
C GLY A 197 -9.22 4.11 -32.22
N SER A 198 -9.52 4.65 -31.02
CA SER A 198 -10.90 4.79 -30.54
C SER A 198 -11.50 6.13 -30.92
N ASP A 199 -12.13 6.20 -32.09
CA ASP A 199 -12.95 7.34 -32.54
C ASP A 199 -14.08 7.73 -31.55
N ALA A 200 -14.28 6.93 -30.49
CA ALA A 200 -15.24 7.14 -29.42
C ALA A 200 -14.83 8.22 -28.39
N TYR A 201 -13.54 8.58 -28.28
CA TYR A 201 -13.09 9.51 -27.23
C TYR A 201 -12.22 10.64 -27.78
N SER A 202 -12.69 11.90 -27.67
CA SER A 202 -11.92 13.10 -28.05
C SER A 202 -10.64 13.34 -27.24
N SER A 203 -10.34 12.49 -26.26
CA SER A 203 -9.16 12.58 -25.39
C SER A 203 -8.70 11.17 -24.97
N PRO A 204 -7.47 10.76 -25.30
CA PRO A 204 -7.01 9.39 -25.05
C PRO A 204 -6.58 9.16 -23.60
N GLN A 205 -6.72 10.13 -22.69
CA GLN A 205 -6.21 9.99 -21.33
C GLN A 205 -7.14 9.16 -20.45
N LEU A 206 -6.54 8.21 -19.72
CA LEU A 206 -7.22 7.35 -18.76
C LEU A 206 -6.80 7.74 -17.34
N PHE A 207 -7.78 8.00 -16.49
CA PHE A 207 -7.60 8.38 -15.10
C PHE A 207 -8.05 7.26 -14.16
N LEU A 208 -7.37 7.15 -13.03
CA LEU A 208 -7.76 6.33 -11.89
C LEU A 208 -8.60 7.20 -10.95
N ASN A 209 -9.83 6.76 -10.65
CA ASN A 209 -10.64 7.33 -9.58
C ASN A 209 -10.07 6.87 -8.23
N THR A 210 -9.27 7.71 -7.61
CA THR A 210 -8.64 7.38 -6.32
C THR A 210 -9.59 7.57 -5.15
N ASN A 211 -10.79 8.11 -5.36
CA ASN A 211 -11.81 8.27 -4.32
C ASN A 211 -12.56 6.97 -4.01
N SER A 212 -12.84 6.17 -5.04
CA SER A 212 -13.60 4.92 -4.89
C SER A 212 -12.70 3.74 -4.47
N PRO A 213 -13.12 2.91 -3.50
CA PRO A 213 -12.46 1.64 -3.20
C PRO A 213 -12.49 0.69 -4.40
N PHE A 214 -11.32 0.19 -4.82
CA PHE A 214 -11.17 -0.74 -5.94
C PHE A 214 -10.19 -1.86 -5.60
N SER A 215 -10.33 -2.97 -6.31
CA SER A 215 -9.39 -4.09 -6.32
C SER A 215 -8.77 -4.19 -7.72
N ALA A 216 -7.44 -4.28 -7.79
CA ALA A 216 -6.70 -4.36 -9.03
C ALA A 216 -5.77 -5.58 -9.05
N PHE A 217 -5.83 -6.34 -10.14
CA PHE A 217 -4.92 -7.44 -10.41
C PHE A 217 -3.96 -7.06 -11.53
N ILE A 218 -2.66 -7.24 -11.34
CA ILE A 218 -1.62 -6.85 -12.29
C ILE A 218 -0.76 -8.07 -12.59
N CYS A 219 -0.68 -8.49 -13.85
CA CYS A 219 0.13 -9.63 -14.26
C CYS A 219 0.95 -9.39 -15.53
N GLY A 220 2.00 -10.18 -15.70
CA GLY A 220 2.94 -10.09 -16.83
C GLY A 220 4.34 -10.58 -16.46
N VAL A 221 5.19 -10.81 -17.45
CA VAL A 221 6.56 -11.33 -17.23
C VAL A 221 7.44 -10.31 -16.48
N GLN A 222 8.58 -10.75 -15.94
CA GLN A 222 9.54 -9.84 -15.32
C GLN A 222 9.95 -8.73 -16.30
N GLY A 223 9.97 -7.47 -15.83
CA GLY A 223 10.34 -6.33 -16.66
C GLY A 223 9.26 -5.87 -17.67
N SER A 224 8.05 -6.43 -17.61
CA SER A 224 6.95 -6.03 -18.51
C SER A 224 6.34 -4.66 -18.18
N GLY A 225 6.51 -4.15 -16.96
CA GLY A 225 5.94 -2.85 -16.53
C GLY A 225 5.04 -2.91 -15.29
N LYS A 226 4.79 -4.10 -14.71
CA LYS A 226 3.93 -4.29 -13.52
C LYS A 226 4.20 -3.32 -12.38
N SER A 227 5.45 -3.28 -11.88
CA SER A 227 5.84 -2.46 -10.74
C SER A 227 5.76 -0.96 -11.05
N HIS A 228 5.88 -0.57 -12.32
CA HIS A 228 5.61 0.79 -12.76
C HIS A 228 4.12 1.14 -12.64
N THR A 229 3.22 0.24 -13.06
CA THR A 229 1.76 0.41 -12.86
C THR A 229 1.41 0.50 -11.37
N ILE A 230 1.98 -0.37 -10.52
CA ILE A 230 1.79 -0.29 -9.07
C ILE A 230 2.23 1.08 -8.53
N SER A 231 3.43 1.53 -8.91
CA SER A 231 3.97 2.82 -8.46
C SER A 231 3.08 3.97 -8.89
N CYS A 232 2.60 3.96 -10.14
CA CYS A 232 1.64 4.96 -10.65
C CYS A 232 0.34 4.98 -9.83
N ILE A 233 -0.21 3.80 -9.49
CA ILE A 233 -1.40 3.69 -8.64
C ILE A 233 -1.15 4.25 -7.24
N ILE A 234 -0.02 3.89 -6.61
CA ILE A 234 0.34 4.39 -5.27
C ILE A 234 0.52 5.91 -5.32
N GLU A 235 1.25 6.43 -6.28
CA GLU A 235 1.49 7.87 -6.42
C GLU A 235 0.19 8.64 -6.61
N ASN A 236 -0.71 8.19 -7.48
CA ASN A 236 -2.00 8.85 -7.68
C ASN A 236 -2.85 8.88 -6.39
N ALA A 237 -2.68 7.92 -5.48
CA ALA A 237 -3.45 7.83 -4.25
C ALA A 237 -2.76 8.49 -3.04
N VAL A 238 -1.46 8.77 -3.11
CA VAL A 238 -0.63 9.22 -1.96
C VAL A 238 -0.03 10.60 -2.21
N LEU A 239 0.30 10.94 -3.46
CA LEU A 239 0.98 12.19 -3.85
C LEU A 239 0.03 13.14 -4.56
N ALA A 240 -0.12 14.34 -4.00
CA ALA A 240 -0.81 15.41 -4.70
C ALA A 240 0.05 15.91 -5.87
N SER A 241 -0.57 16.11 -7.03
CA SER A 241 0.08 16.66 -8.22
C SER A 241 -0.92 17.51 -8.99
N GLU A 242 -0.61 18.80 -9.16
CA GLU A 242 -1.45 19.72 -9.92
C GLU A 242 -1.54 19.37 -11.42
N HIS A 243 -0.60 18.57 -11.92
CA HIS A 243 -0.49 18.25 -13.35
C HIS A 243 -1.08 16.88 -13.71
N LEU A 244 -1.04 15.93 -12.78
CA LEU A 244 -1.45 14.55 -13.02
C LEU A 244 -2.88 14.29 -12.53
N GLY A 245 -3.45 15.14 -11.69
CA GLY A 245 -4.82 14.98 -11.25
C GLY A 245 -5.20 15.90 -10.10
N HIS A 246 -6.10 15.42 -9.24
CA HIS A 246 -6.51 16.11 -8.04
C HIS A 246 -6.57 15.10 -6.90
N LEU A 247 -5.92 15.40 -5.78
CA LEU A 247 -5.91 14.54 -4.59
C LEU A 247 -6.18 15.41 -3.36
N GLU A 248 -7.36 15.24 -2.77
CA GLU A 248 -7.79 15.97 -1.57
C GLU A 248 -7.49 15.19 -0.29
N SER A 249 -7.78 13.89 -0.29
CA SER A 249 -7.50 12.99 0.84
C SER A 249 -6.57 11.86 0.40
N PRO A 250 -5.24 12.01 0.63
CA PRO A 250 -4.28 10.92 0.43
C PRO A 250 -4.65 9.69 1.25
N VAL A 251 -4.35 8.50 0.72
CA VAL A 251 -4.50 7.24 1.46
C VAL A 251 -3.22 6.93 2.26
N SER A 252 -3.35 6.12 3.31
CA SER A 252 -2.21 5.39 3.86
C SER A 252 -2.02 4.10 3.07
N THR A 253 -0.77 3.76 2.74
CA THR A 253 -0.48 2.58 1.92
C THR A 253 0.34 1.56 2.69
N LEU A 254 -0.08 0.29 2.67
CA LEU A 254 0.66 -0.86 3.18
C LEU A 254 1.11 -1.74 2.00
N VAL A 255 2.41 -2.05 1.93
CA VAL A 255 3.00 -2.90 0.90
C VAL A 255 3.61 -4.13 1.54
N PHE A 256 3.29 -5.31 1.02
CA PHE A 256 3.94 -6.56 1.42
C PHE A 256 5.06 -6.90 0.45
N SER A 257 6.23 -7.21 1.00
CA SER A 257 7.41 -7.60 0.22
C SER A 257 8.08 -8.82 0.83
N TYR A 258 8.39 -9.78 -0.04
CA TYR A 258 9.11 -10.99 0.30
C TYR A 258 10.02 -11.36 -0.87
N GLY A 259 11.27 -11.68 -0.57
CA GLY A 259 12.28 -12.09 -1.53
C GLY A 259 13.23 -13.11 -0.94
N ASP A 260 13.87 -13.89 -1.82
CA ASP A 260 14.92 -14.81 -1.42
C ASP A 260 16.12 -14.02 -0.88
N TRP A 261 16.49 -14.30 0.37
CA TRP A 261 17.67 -13.75 1.03
C TRP A 261 18.80 -14.78 1.03
N SER A 262 19.17 -15.26 -0.15
CA SER A 262 20.30 -16.16 -0.32
C SER A 262 21.62 -15.39 -0.41
N SER A 263 22.73 -16.09 -0.11
CA SER A 263 24.11 -15.57 -0.28
C SER A 263 24.39 -14.21 0.39
N GLY A 264 23.82 -13.96 1.57
CA GLY A 264 24.04 -12.71 2.31
C GLY A 264 23.40 -11.47 1.67
N GLY A 265 22.37 -11.65 0.84
CA GLY A 265 21.65 -10.57 0.15
C GLY A 265 22.24 -10.22 -1.22
N ALA A 266 23.14 -11.04 -1.77
CA ALA A 266 23.63 -10.87 -3.13
C ALA A 266 22.48 -11.10 -4.13
N GLY A 267 22.18 -10.10 -4.97
CA GLY A 267 21.03 -10.14 -5.89
C GLY A 267 19.68 -9.82 -5.26
N PHE A 268 19.64 -9.53 -3.95
CA PHE A 268 18.43 -9.04 -3.29
C PHE A 268 18.06 -7.65 -3.83
N ASN A 269 16.78 -7.50 -4.20
CA ASN A 269 16.21 -6.22 -4.60
C ASN A 269 15.25 -5.75 -3.52
N ILE A 270 15.42 -4.50 -3.09
CA ILE A 270 14.46 -3.83 -2.21
C ILE A 270 13.13 -3.64 -2.92
N SER A 271 12.05 -3.48 -2.15
CA SER A 271 10.74 -3.13 -2.68
C SER A 271 10.81 -1.84 -3.50
N GLU A 272 10.27 -1.86 -4.72
CA GLU A 272 10.28 -0.69 -5.59
C GLU A 272 9.47 0.48 -5.00
N ALA A 273 8.47 0.19 -4.17
CA ALA A 273 7.68 1.20 -3.47
C ALA A 273 8.54 2.08 -2.54
N ALA A 274 9.73 1.63 -2.11
CA ALA A 274 10.62 2.45 -1.30
C ALA A 274 11.23 3.62 -2.07
N PHE A 275 11.35 3.52 -3.40
CA PHE A 275 11.84 4.62 -4.23
C PHE A 275 10.88 5.83 -4.23
N LEU A 276 9.61 5.64 -3.85
CA LEU A 276 8.67 6.75 -3.68
C LEU A 276 9.07 7.73 -2.57
N GLY A 277 9.96 7.31 -1.66
CA GLY A 277 10.56 8.20 -0.66
C GLY A 277 11.59 9.16 -1.25
N ALA A 278 12.15 8.86 -2.41
CA ALA A 278 13.12 9.68 -3.10
C ALA A 278 12.44 10.58 -4.14
N ALA A 279 12.59 11.90 -3.96
CA ALA A 279 12.15 12.86 -4.94
C ALA A 279 13.04 12.81 -6.19
N HIS A 280 12.44 12.97 -7.35
CA HIS A 280 13.19 13.12 -8.59
C HIS A 280 13.88 14.50 -8.62
N PRO A 281 15.12 14.65 -9.13
CA PRO A 281 15.81 15.95 -9.13
C PRO A 281 15.06 17.09 -9.85
N ARG A 282 14.26 16.75 -10.86
CA ARG A 282 13.39 17.72 -11.57
C ARG A 282 12.13 18.11 -10.80
N TYR A 283 11.74 17.35 -9.79
CA TYR A 283 10.52 17.52 -8.99
C TYR A 283 10.86 17.27 -7.51
N PRO A 284 11.62 18.18 -6.87
CA PRO A 284 12.22 17.95 -5.54
C PRO A 284 11.20 17.76 -4.41
N ASP A 285 9.97 18.24 -4.60
CA ASP A 285 8.89 18.14 -3.62
C ASP A 285 7.89 17.01 -3.94
N HIS A 286 8.20 16.17 -4.94
CA HIS A 286 7.30 15.10 -5.39
C HIS A 286 7.75 13.72 -4.90
N ASN A 287 7.66 13.53 -3.58
CA ASN A 287 7.90 12.27 -2.89
C ASN A 287 6.88 12.05 -1.77
N VAL A 288 6.76 10.81 -1.29
CA VAL A 288 5.79 10.51 -0.21
C VAL A 288 6.23 11.15 1.09
N ASN A 289 5.28 11.47 1.97
CA ASN A 289 5.56 12.11 3.25
C ASN A 289 6.57 11.28 4.06
N LYS A 290 6.39 9.97 4.07
CA LYS A 290 7.30 9.04 4.73
C LYS A 290 7.20 7.64 4.14
N VAL A 291 8.36 6.97 3.98
CA VAL A 291 8.40 5.52 3.82
C VAL A 291 8.85 4.89 5.15
N THR A 292 8.05 3.99 5.72
CA THR A 292 8.44 3.18 6.88
C THR A 292 8.58 1.72 6.48
N VAL A 293 9.76 1.14 6.65
CA VAL A 293 10.01 -0.28 6.37
C VAL A 293 10.04 -1.06 7.68
N LEU A 294 9.03 -1.89 7.86
CA LEU A 294 8.92 -2.90 8.90
C LEU A 294 9.65 -4.16 8.45
N HIS A 295 10.86 -4.35 8.97
CA HIS A 295 11.72 -5.46 8.55
C HIS A 295 11.70 -6.62 9.56
N SER A 296 12.01 -7.84 9.10
CA SER A 296 12.21 -8.98 10.00
C SER A 296 13.25 -8.66 11.10
N PRO A 297 12.93 -8.84 12.39
CA PRO A 297 13.92 -8.70 13.47
C PRO A 297 15.08 -9.68 13.37
N SER A 298 14.86 -10.83 12.72
CA SER A 298 15.85 -11.89 12.52
C SER A 298 16.79 -11.63 11.32
N ASN A 299 16.47 -10.65 10.47
CA ASN A 299 17.34 -10.17 9.40
C ASN A 299 17.59 -8.65 9.50
N PRO A 300 18.46 -8.19 10.42
CA PRO A 300 18.79 -6.77 10.53
C PRO A 300 19.64 -6.25 9.36
N ALA A 301 20.24 -7.12 8.54
CA ALA A 301 21.12 -6.73 7.44
C ALA A 301 20.39 -5.95 6.34
N ILE A 302 19.09 -6.19 6.17
CA ILE A 302 18.24 -5.49 5.20
C ILE A 302 18.19 -3.96 5.42
N LYS A 303 18.44 -3.49 6.66
CA LYS A 303 18.59 -2.07 6.98
C LYS A 303 19.67 -1.39 6.13
N ARG A 304 20.76 -2.08 5.81
CA ARG A 304 21.85 -1.54 4.99
C ARG A 304 21.44 -1.30 3.54
N MET A 305 20.43 -2.04 3.06
CA MET A 305 19.93 -1.94 1.70
C MET A 305 18.99 -0.74 1.57
N TYR A 306 17.99 -0.65 2.45
CA TYR A 306 17.03 0.45 2.48
C TYR A 306 17.60 1.77 3.00
N GLY A 307 18.58 1.73 3.91
CA GLY A 307 19.19 2.93 4.50
C GLY A 307 19.97 3.81 3.51
N ARG A 308 20.09 3.39 2.25
CA ARG A 308 20.66 4.19 1.15
C ARG A 308 19.65 5.16 0.54
N LEU A 309 18.36 4.95 0.78
CA LEU A 309 17.30 5.79 0.23
C LEU A 309 16.97 6.95 1.19
N PRO A 310 16.74 8.15 0.66
CA PRO A 310 16.24 9.26 1.47
C PRO A 310 14.80 8.99 1.93
N ASN A 311 14.41 9.65 3.02
CA ASN A 311 13.07 9.57 3.59
C ASN A 311 12.56 8.15 3.97
N VAL A 312 13.46 7.19 4.18
CA VAL A 312 13.12 5.85 4.66
C VAL A 312 13.41 5.72 6.16
N ARG A 313 12.42 5.25 6.93
CA ARG A 313 12.55 4.89 8.34
C ARG A 313 12.50 3.37 8.49
N MET A 314 13.54 2.78 9.07
CA MET A 314 13.59 1.35 9.37
C MET A 314 13.08 1.06 10.77
N VAL A 315 12.14 0.13 10.91
CA VAL A 315 11.58 -0.32 12.20
C VAL A 315 11.51 -1.85 12.21
N PRO A 316 11.92 -2.55 13.28
CA PRO A 316 11.71 -4.00 13.37
C PRO A 316 10.21 -4.33 13.43
N PHE A 317 9.75 -5.27 12.61
CA PHE A 317 8.38 -5.77 12.67
C PHE A 317 8.19 -6.60 13.94
N ARG A 318 7.43 -6.06 14.90
CA ARG A 318 7.12 -6.71 16.17
C ARG A 318 5.62 -6.65 16.44
N LEU A 319 5.07 -7.77 16.89
CA LEU A 319 3.70 -7.93 17.35
C LEU A 319 3.68 -7.73 18.86
N LYS A 320 2.81 -6.84 19.37
CA LYS A 320 2.66 -6.67 20.81
C LYS A 320 2.01 -7.92 21.39
N ALA A 321 2.65 -8.57 22.35
CA ALA A 321 2.13 -9.81 22.94
C ALA A 321 0.73 -9.64 23.53
N LYS A 322 0.45 -8.46 24.13
CA LYS A 322 -0.85 -8.11 24.73
C LYS A 322 -1.99 -7.92 23.72
N THR A 323 -1.68 -7.73 22.43
CA THR A 323 -2.69 -7.54 21.38
C THR A 323 -2.79 -8.76 20.47
N LEU A 324 -2.03 -9.82 20.75
CA LEU A 324 -2.08 -11.05 19.98
C LEU A 324 -3.34 -11.81 20.37
N ASP A 325 -4.22 -12.10 19.41
CA ASP A 325 -5.40 -12.91 19.67
C ASP A 325 -5.06 -14.42 19.67
N ILE A 326 -5.97 -15.21 20.26
CA ILE A 326 -5.80 -16.66 20.39
C ILE A 326 -5.73 -17.36 19.02
N GLY A 327 -6.47 -16.85 18.02
CA GLY A 327 -6.45 -17.36 16.65
C GLY A 327 -5.10 -17.11 15.98
N ALA A 328 -4.55 -15.91 16.10
CA ALA A 328 -3.23 -15.51 15.63
C ALA A 328 -2.14 -16.39 16.23
N LEU A 329 -2.17 -16.61 17.56
CA LEU A 329 -1.21 -17.50 18.21
C LEU A 329 -1.38 -18.95 17.74
N ARG A 330 -2.61 -19.48 17.68
CA ARG A 330 -2.87 -20.83 17.17
C ARG A 330 -2.29 -21.02 15.77
N THR A 331 -2.57 -20.09 14.86
CA THR A 331 -2.08 -20.14 13.49
C THR A 331 -0.56 -20.05 13.44
N LEU A 332 0.05 -19.15 14.21
CA LEU A 332 1.50 -19.07 14.31
C LEU A 332 2.11 -20.35 14.89
N MET A 333 1.44 -21.11 15.75
CA MET A 333 1.94 -22.38 16.27
C MET A 333 1.70 -23.56 15.32
N ALA A 334 0.66 -23.51 14.49
CA ALA A 334 0.25 -24.61 13.61
C ALA A 334 1.06 -24.74 12.30
N VAL A 335 2.07 -23.90 12.09
CA VAL A 335 2.73 -23.79 10.78
C VAL A 335 3.70 -24.94 10.56
N ASP A 336 3.33 -25.78 9.60
CA ASP A 336 4.23 -26.66 8.87
C ASP A 336 4.11 -26.36 7.37
N GLU A 337 5.24 -26.37 6.66
CA GLU A 337 5.28 -26.16 5.20
C GLU A 337 4.55 -27.26 4.45
N LYS A 338 4.57 -28.50 4.98
CA LYS A 338 4.00 -29.68 4.35
C LYS A 338 2.54 -29.93 4.71
N SER A 339 1.89 -28.98 5.38
CA SER A 339 0.52 -29.13 5.89
C SER A 339 0.33 -30.30 6.85
N ILE A 340 1.41 -30.83 7.44
CA ILE A 340 1.31 -31.87 8.47
C ILE A 340 1.17 -31.16 9.80
N VAL A 341 0.03 -31.34 10.47
CA VAL A 341 -0.19 -30.76 11.79
C VAL A 341 0.87 -31.30 12.76
N PRO A 342 1.70 -30.44 13.38
CA PRO A 342 2.70 -30.92 14.32
C PRO A 342 2.07 -31.64 15.50
N LEU A 343 2.70 -32.72 15.98
CA LEU A 343 2.13 -33.57 17.04
C LEU A 343 1.85 -32.81 18.36
N TYR A 344 2.57 -31.72 18.62
CA TYR A 344 2.34 -30.89 19.81
C TYR A 344 1.05 -30.05 19.72
N MET A 345 0.43 -29.92 18.55
CA MET A 345 -0.69 -29.00 18.33
C MET A 345 -1.95 -29.38 19.09
N ALA A 346 -2.21 -30.67 19.32
CA ALA A 346 -3.36 -31.09 20.12
C ALA A 346 -3.31 -30.50 21.54
N THR A 347 -2.13 -30.53 22.15
CA THR A 347 -1.88 -29.95 23.49
C THR A 347 -1.93 -28.42 23.44
N VAL A 348 -1.31 -27.80 22.42
CA VAL A 348 -1.37 -26.34 22.24
C VAL A 348 -2.82 -25.87 22.12
N GLU A 349 -3.64 -26.53 21.31
CA GLU A 349 -5.06 -26.18 21.14
C GLU A 349 -5.88 -26.38 22.42
N ALA A 350 -5.61 -27.43 23.19
CA ALA A 350 -6.26 -27.65 24.48
C ALA A 350 -5.94 -26.51 25.45
N ILE A 351 -4.68 -26.08 25.52
CA ILE A 351 -4.25 -24.95 26.36
C ILE A 351 -4.89 -23.65 25.89
N LEU A 352 -4.85 -23.35 24.60
CA LEU A 352 -5.43 -22.13 24.02
C LEU A 352 -6.95 -22.07 24.25
N ARG A 353 -7.64 -23.20 24.13
CA ARG A 353 -9.08 -23.31 24.40
C ARG A 353 -9.38 -23.05 25.88
N ASP A 354 -8.60 -23.59 26.80
CA ASP A 354 -8.81 -23.35 28.24
C ASP A 354 -8.46 -21.91 28.66
N ILE A 355 -7.51 -21.26 27.99
CA ILE A 355 -7.26 -19.82 28.18
C ILE A 355 -8.45 -19.02 27.65
N ALA A 356 -8.96 -19.36 26.46
CA ALA A 356 -10.10 -18.68 25.85
C ALA A 356 -11.37 -18.76 26.71
N THR A 357 -11.66 -19.92 27.30
CA THR A 357 -12.85 -20.11 28.15
C THR A 357 -12.77 -19.37 29.47
N LYS A 358 -11.56 -19.07 29.96
CA LYS A 358 -11.33 -18.37 31.24
C LYS A 358 -11.13 -16.87 31.06
N SER A 359 -10.78 -16.40 29.87
CA SER A 359 -10.67 -14.97 29.57
C SER A 359 -12.04 -14.35 29.35
N THR A 360 -12.37 -13.27 30.05
CA THR A 360 -13.59 -12.48 29.79
C THR A 360 -13.48 -11.65 28.50
N ASP A 361 -12.25 -11.28 28.11
CA ASP A 361 -12.00 -10.27 27.08
C ASP A 361 -11.36 -10.86 25.81
N SER A 362 -11.28 -12.19 25.68
CA SER A 362 -10.56 -12.90 24.61
C SER A 362 -9.07 -12.53 24.43
N CYS A 363 -8.51 -11.77 25.37
CA CYS A 363 -7.10 -11.38 25.38
C CYS A 363 -6.22 -12.55 25.82
N LEU A 364 -5.18 -12.84 25.03
CA LEU A 364 -4.24 -13.90 25.32
C LEU A 364 -3.14 -13.40 26.27
N ASP A 365 -3.01 -14.04 27.43
CA ASP A 365 -1.80 -13.93 28.25
C ASP A 365 -0.74 -14.92 27.72
N TYR A 366 0.21 -14.39 26.95
CA TYR A 366 1.30 -15.19 26.40
C TYR A 366 2.22 -15.79 27.48
N ILE A 367 2.39 -15.12 28.62
CA ILE A 367 3.23 -15.61 29.73
C ILE A 367 2.56 -16.83 30.36
N GLU A 368 1.25 -16.76 30.60
CA GLU A 368 0.46 -17.88 31.09
C GLU A 368 0.45 -19.05 30.11
N PHE A 369 0.31 -18.78 28.81
CA PHE A 369 0.43 -19.79 27.75
C PHE A 369 1.79 -20.52 27.82
N LYS A 370 2.90 -19.77 27.90
CA LYS A 370 4.25 -20.35 27.98
C LYS A 370 4.45 -21.18 29.25
N ARG A 371 3.95 -20.70 30.39
CA ARG A 371 4.00 -21.44 31.66
C ARG A 371 3.24 -22.77 31.57
N ARG A 372 2.05 -22.79 30.95
CA ARG A 372 1.27 -24.01 30.77
C ARG A 372 1.93 -25.00 29.83
N LEU A 373 2.55 -24.53 28.74
CA LEU A 373 3.32 -25.37 27.83
C LEU A 373 4.50 -26.05 28.54
N ALA A 374 5.22 -25.32 29.40
CA ALA A 374 6.35 -25.86 30.14
C ALA A 374 5.95 -26.97 31.14
N ASN A 375 4.68 -27.04 31.54
CA ASN A 375 4.14 -28.05 32.44
C ASN A 375 3.55 -29.27 31.73
N GLN A 376 3.68 -29.39 30.41
CA GLN A 376 3.20 -30.54 29.65
C GLN A 376 4.32 -31.55 29.43
N ASP A 377 3.96 -32.83 29.45
CA ASP A 377 4.88 -33.95 29.20
C ASP A 377 5.03 -34.22 27.69
N PHE A 378 5.72 -33.32 26.99
CA PHE A 378 6.06 -33.53 25.57
C PHE A 378 7.20 -34.55 25.42
N ASP A 379 7.18 -35.34 24.36
CA ASP A 379 8.33 -36.16 24.01
C ASP A 379 9.52 -35.30 23.54
N SER A 380 10.71 -35.89 23.43
CA SER A 380 11.93 -35.15 23.06
C SER A 380 11.83 -34.49 21.68
N LYS A 381 11.18 -35.13 20.70
CA LYS A 381 11.01 -34.58 19.34
C LYS A 381 10.00 -33.44 19.35
N GLN A 382 8.86 -33.62 20.01
CA GLN A 382 7.84 -32.59 20.21
C GLN A 382 8.42 -31.35 20.89
N THR A 383 9.18 -31.55 21.96
CA THR A 383 9.85 -30.47 22.71
C THR A 383 10.78 -29.67 21.80
N ASN A 384 11.64 -30.34 21.03
CA ASN A 384 12.58 -29.67 20.12
C ASN A 384 11.84 -28.87 19.03
N MET A 385 10.82 -29.46 18.40
CA MET A 385 10.03 -28.78 17.37
C MET A 385 9.25 -27.57 17.93
N LEU A 386 8.64 -27.75 19.10
CA LEU A 386 7.91 -26.69 19.79
C LEU A 386 8.84 -25.54 20.18
N GLN A 387 10.02 -25.84 20.72
CA GLN A 387 10.99 -24.83 21.12
C GLN A 387 11.51 -24.01 19.93
N MET A 388 11.80 -24.66 18.79
CA MET A 388 12.13 -23.95 17.56
C MET A 388 11.01 -22.99 17.14
N ARG A 389 9.76 -23.43 17.25
CA ARG A 389 8.59 -22.61 16.91
C ARG A 389 8.38 -21.44 17.86
N ILE A 390 8.50 -21.67 19.17
CA ILE A 390 8.42 -20.61 20.19
C ILE A 390 9.54 -19.59 20.00
N ASN A 391 10.78 -20.04 19.77
CA ASN A 391 11.90 -19.13 19.52
C ASN A 391 11.65 -18.23 18.30
N LEU A 392 11.12 -18.79 17.21
CA LEU A 392 10.76 -18.01 16.04
C LEU A 392 9.65 -17.00 16.38
N LEU A 393 8.58 -17.43 17.04
CA LEU A 393 7.50 -16.56 17.46
C LEU A 393 8.00 -15.40 18.35
N GLU A 394 8.78 -15.71 19.38
CA GLU A 394 9.33 -14.71 20.33
C GLU A 394 10.28 -13.72 19.64
N SER A 395 10.91 -14.10 18.52
CA SER A 395 11.69 -13.17 17.70
C SER A 395 10.84 -12.05 17.08
N PHE A 396 9.53 -12.26 16.91
CA PHE A 396 8.57 -11.26 16.43
C PHE A 396 7.70 -10.68 17.55
N LEU A 397 7.67 -11.26 18.75
CA LEU A 397 6.90 -10.71 19.85
C LEU A 397 7.65 -9.58 20.56
N ASP A 398 6.89 -8.57 20.96
CA ASP A 398 7.31 -7.57 21.93
C ASP A 398 6.54 -7.77 23.23
N MET A 399 7.26 -8.29 24.22
CA MET A 399 6.73 -8.59 25.55
C MET A 399 6.52 -7.33 26.39
N ASN A 400 7.32 -6.29 26.14
CA ASN A 400 7.34 -5.08 26.96
C ASN A 400 6.36 -4.01 26.44
N GLY A 401 5.83 -4.18 25.23
CA GLY A 401 4.92 -3.23 24.59
C GLY A 401 5.60 -1.93 24.14
N THR A 402 6.93 -1.95 24.01
CA THR A 402 7.78 -0.79 23.67
C THR A 402 8.07 -0.66 22.18
N ALA A 403 7.71 -1.66 21.37
CA ALA A 403 7.95 -1.65 19.94
C ALA A 403 7.19 -0.51 19.27
N SER A 404 7.91 0.23 18.42
CA SER A 404 7.33 1.28 17.59
C SER A 404 6.37 0.64 16.59
N VAL A 405 5.13 1.10 16.59
CA VAL A 405 4.13 0.79 15.55
C VAL A 405 4.06 2.00 14.63
N PRO A 406 3.97 1.84 13.31
CA PRO A 406 3.75 2.97 12.42
C PRO A 406 2.36 3.58 12.67
N ASP A 407 2.26 4.90 12.55
CA ASP A 407 1.01 5.63 12.76
C ASP A 407 0.02 5.46 11.59
N PHE A 408 0.47 4.89 10.46
CA PHE A 408 -0.31 4.71 9.22
C PHE A 408 -1.00 6.00 8.76
N LYS A 409 -0.25 7.11 8.70
CA LYS A 409 -0.82 8.41 8.35
C LYS A 409 -1.13 8.50 6.85
N PRO A 410 -2.16 9.29 6.48
CA PRO A 410 -2.38 9.69 5.09
C PRO A 410 -1.11 10.23 4.42
N GLY A 411 -0.83 9.80 3.19
CA GLY A 411 0.36 10.25 2.44
C GLY A 411 1.64 9.46 2.79
N GLU A 412 1.57 8.47 3.68
CA GLU A 412 2.70 7.60 4.03
C GLU A 412 2.59 6.20 3.40
N VAL A 413 3.75 5.62 3.13
CA VAL A 413 3.90 4.24 2.64
C VAL A 413 4.59 3.42 3.71
N THR A 414 3.94 2.36 4.19
CA THR A 414 4.51 1.35 5.07
C THR A 414 4.79 0.08 4.28
N ILE A 415 6.02 -0.43 4.34
CA ILE A 415 6.43 -1.68 3.68
C ILE A 415 6.71 -2.70 4.78
N ILE A 416 6.02 -3.83 4.78
CA ILE A 416 6.40 -4.99 5.59
C ILE A 416 7.27 -5.89 4.71
N ASP A 417 8.57 -5.88 4.97
CA ASP A 417 9.56 -6.68 4.24
C ASP A 417 10.07 -7.81 5.13
N LEU A 418 9.59 -9.02 4.83
CA LEU A 418 9.93 -10.24 5.56
C LEU A 418 10.91 -11.12 4.78
N SER A 419 11.71 -10.52 3.90
CA SER A 419 12.82 -11.20 3.22
C SER A 419 13.88 -11.59 4.24
N ASP A 420 13.88 -12.86 4.64
CA ASP A 420 14.69 -13.40 5.73
C ASP A 420 15.02 -14.87 5.45
N PRO A 421 16.29 -15.29 5.57
CA PRO A 421 16.69 -16.67 5.26
C PRO A 421 16.10 -17.72 6.22
N PHE A 422 15.56 -17.29 7.37
CA PHE A 422 14.94 -18.15 8.37
C PHE A 422 13.42 -18.12 8.34
N LEU A 423 12.82 -17.29 7.48
CA LEU A 423 11.37 -17.26 7.28
C LEU A 423 10.98 -18.06 6.06
N THR A 424 9.94 -18.87 6.25
CA THR A 424 9.30 -19.60 5.16
C THR A 424 8.17 -18.74 4.57
N PRO A 425 7.81 -18.92 3.28
CA PRO A 425 6.66 -18.23 2.69
C PRO A 425 5.37 -18.38 3.51
N SER A 426 5.13 -19.59 4.05
CA SER A 426 3.97 -19.86 4.91
C SER A 426 3.98 -19.01 6.19
N THR A 427 5.12 -18.90 6.87
CA THR A 427 5.23 -18.05 8.07
C THR A 427 5.13 -16.56 7.73
N ALA A 428 5.75 -16.12 6.62
CA ALA A 428 5.66 -14.75 6.15
C ALA A 428 4.21 -14.33 5.85
N CYS A 429 3.43 -15.18 5.17
CA CYS A 429 2.00 -14.94 4.92
C CYS A 429 1.19 -14.73 6.21
N ILE A 430 1.45 -15.52 7.25
CA ILE A 430 0.76 -15.36 8.53
C ILE A 430 1.13 -14.03 9.19
N LEU A 431 2.42 -13.67 9.17
CA LEU A 431 2.88 -12.38 9.69
C LEU A 431 2.31 -11.20 8.87
N PHE A 432 2.19 -11.34 7.54
CA PHE A 432 1.53 -10.37 6.67
C PHE A 432 0.05 -10.22 7.00
N LYS A 433 -0.67 -11.31 7.27
CA LYS A 433 -2.06 -11.27 7.74
C LYS A 433 -2.17 -10.44 9.02
N LEU A 434 -1.30 -10.69 10.00
CA LEU A 434 -1.32 -9.93 11.26
C LEU A 434 -0.95 -8.46 11.06
N GLY A 435 0.01 -8.18 10.18
CA GLY A 435 0.34 -6.82 9.76
C GLY A 435 -0.83 -6.11 9.06
N LEU A 436 -1.59 -6.84 8.23
CA LEU A 436 -2.80 -6.36 7.58
C LEU A 436 -3.87 -5.99 8.60
N GLU A 437 -4.11 -6.83 9.60
CA GLU A 437 -5.09 -6.54 10.65
C GLU A 437 -4.74 -5.29 11.46
N LEU A 438 -3.46 -5.16 11.86
CA LEU A 438 -2.96 -3.96 12.53
C LEU A 438 -3.19 -2.71 11.67
N PHE A 439 -2.97 -2.81 10.36
CA PHE A 439 -3.20 -1.71 9.44
C PHE A 439 -4.69 -1.39 9.26
N LEU A 440 -5.56 -2.39 9.14
CA LEU A 440 -7.00 -2.18 8.99
C LEU A 440 -7.64 -1.58 10.24
N GLN A 441 -7.14 -1.92 11.43
CA GLN A 441 -7.57 -1.35 12.71
C GLN A 441 -7.07 0.09 12.95
N SER A 442 -6.16 0.61 12.11
CA SER A 442 -5.66 1.98 12.22
C SER A 442 -6.75 3.01 11.92
N THR A 443 -6.56 4.23 12.43
CA THR A 443 -7.46 5.38 12.25
C THR A 443 -7.39 6.01 10.85
N ALA A 444 -6.59 5.46 9.93
CA ALA A 444 -6.48 5.95 8.56
C ALA A 444 -7.85 5.92 7.85
N SER A 445 -8.27 7.05 7.29
CA SER A 445 -9.56 7.20 6.60
C SER A 445 -9.60 6.45 5.26
N GLY A 446 -8.54 6.59 4.46
CA GLY A 446 -8.34 5.86 3.21
C GLY A 446 -7.18 4.88 3.34
N LYS A 447 -7.40 3.63 2.97
CA LYS A 447 -6.40 2.56 3.07
C LYS A 447 -6.11 1.95 1.70
N MET A 448 -4.84 1.67 1.43
CA MET A 448 -4.40 0.91 0.26
C MET A 448 -3.49 -0.23 0.70
N VAL A 449 -3.74 -1.43 0.19
CA VAL A 449 -2.98 -2.64 0.47
C VAL A 449 -2.41 -3.15 -0.83
N VAL A 450 -1.10 -3.38 -0.88
CA VAL A 450 -0.37 -3.79 -2.08
C VAL A 450 0.36 -5.09 -1.79
N LEU A 451 0.09 -6.11 -2.59
CA LEU A 451 0.83 -7.35 -2.64
C LEU A 451 1.72 -7.31 -3.88
N ASP A 452 3.01 -7.05 -3.70
CA ASP A 452 3.97 -6.99 -4.81
C ASP A 452 4.66 -8.34 -5.01
N GLU A 453 4.81 -8.76 -6.27
CA GLU A 453 5.41 -10.03 -6.65
C GLU A 453 4.84 -11.23 -5.87
N ALA A 454 3.51 -11.30 -5.75
CA ALA A 454 2.79 -12.23 -4.87
C ALA A 454 3.17 -13.71 -5.06
N HIS A 455 3.54 -14.13 -6.27
CA HIS A 455 4.07 -15.49 -6.55
C HIS A 455 5.29 -15.90 -5.71
N LYS A 456 6.01 -14.95 -5.10
CA LYS A 456 7.13 -15.28 -4.20
C LYS A 456 6.68 -15.86 -2.86
N TYR A 457 5.46 -15.57 -2.42
CA TYR A 457 5.01 -15.95 -1.08
C TYR A 457 3.59 -16.49 -1.00
N VAL A 458 2.68 -16.08 -1.90
CA VAL A 458 1.35 -16.67 -2.07
C VAL A 458 1.48 -17.96 -2.86
N LEU A 459 1.82 -19.03 -2.16
CA LEU A 459 2.03 -20.37 -2.72
C LEU A 459 0.92 -21.32 -2.26
N ASN A 460 0.97 -22.58 -2.70
CA ASN A 460 0.05 -23.61 -2.21
C ASN A 460 0.49 -24.16 -0.84
N ASN A 461 0.34 -23.36 0.21
CA ASN A 461 0.64 -23.75 1.60
C ASN A 461 -0.40 -23.17 2.59
N PRO A 462 -0.48 -23.69 3.82
CA PRO A 462 -1.50 -23.29 4.80
C PRO A 462 -1.46 -21.80 5.16
N GLY A 463 -0.26 -21.22 5.33
CA GLY A 463 -0.12 -19.81 5.68
C GLY A 463 -0.57 -18.88 4.56
N SER A 464 -0.29 -19.25 3.31
CA SER A 464 -0.75 -18.52 2.12
C SER A 464 -2.26 -18.54 2.03
N LYS A 465 -2.88 -19.72 2.18
CA LYS A 465 -4.34 -19.85 2.20
C LYS A 465 -4.97 -18.98 3.30
N PHE A 466 -4.41 -19.02 4.50
CA PHE A 466 -4.89 -18.20 5.62
C PHE A 466 -4.83 -16.70 5.31
N PHE A 467 -3.75 -16.24 4.68
CA PHE A 467 -3.59 -14.85 4.26
C PHE A 467 -4.54 -14.47 3.12
N THR A 468 -4.66 -15.30 2.07
CA THR A 468 -5.54 -15.04 0.93
C THR A 468 -7.02 -15.09 1.32
N ASP A 469 -7.43 -16.00 2.20
CA ASP A 469 -8.79 -16.08 2.72
C ASP A 469 -9.18 -14.78 3.45
N HIS A 470 -8.28 -14.26 4.27
CA HIS A 470 -8.48 -12.98 4.95
C HIS A 470 -8.49 -11.81 3.94
N LEU A 471 -7.58 -11.80 2.96
CA LEU A 471 -7.55 -10.77 1.93
C LEU A 471 -8.83 -10.75 1.08
N MET A 472 -9.36 -11.91 0.71
CA MET A 472 -10.65 -12.03 0.01
C MET A 472 -11.80 -11.44 0.83
N HIS A 473 -11.80 -11.67 2.15
CA HIS A 473 -12.78 -11.04 3.04
C HIS A 473 -12.67 -9.51 3.03
N VAL A 474 -11.44 -8.98 3.07
CA VAL A 474 -11.18 -7.53 2.97
C VAL A 474 -11.66 -6.98 1.62
N ILE A 475 -11.37 -7.65 0.50
CA ILE A 475 -11.82 -7.22 -0.83
C ILE A 475 -13.37 -7.19 -0.91
N ARG A 476 -14.05 -8.21 -0.37
CA ARG A 476 -15.52 -8.25 -0.33
C ARG A 476 -16.13 -7.12 0.50
N LEU A 477 -15.43 -6.65 1.54
CA LEU A 477 -15.88 -5.55 2.40
C LEU A 477 -15.22 -4.19 2.07
N GLN A 478 -14.47 -4.10 0.96
CA GLN A 478 -13.58 -2.97 0.69
C GLN A 478 -14.31 -1.62 0.63
N ARG A 479 -15.58 -1.60 0.20
CA ARG A 479 -16.41 -0.40 0.15
C ARG A 479 -16.80 0.10 1.54
N HIS A 480 -17.05 -0.80 2.48
CA HIS A 480 -17.37 -0.45 3.87
C HIS A 480 -16.13 -0.02 4.64
N GLN A 481 -14.97 -0.61 4.31
CA GLN A 481 -13.70 -0.33 4.99
C GLN A 481 -12.86 0.77 4.31
N GLY A 482 -13.27 1.28 3.15
CA GLY A 482 -12.52 2.29 2.41
C GLY A 482 -11.17 1.80 1.86
N VAL A 483 -11.04 0.50 1.60
CA VAL A 483 -9.77 -0.17 1.26
C VAL A 483 -9.61 -0.31 -0.25
N ARG A 484 -8.42 -0.04 -0.78
CA ARG A 484 -8.00 -0.42 -2.12
C ARG A 484 -7.03 -1.59 -2.03
N VAL A 485 -7.20 -2.62 -2.84
CA VAL A 485 -6.31 -3.79 -2.83
C VAL A 485 -5.67 -3.95 -4.19
N ILE A 486 -4.35 -3.94 -4.26
CA ILE A 486 -3.59 -4.19 -5.49
C ILE A 486 -2.79 -5.47 -5.31
N VAL A 487 -2.92 -6.38 -6.27
CA VAL A 487 -2.16 -7.64 -6.31
C VAL A 487 -1.37 -7.66 -7.60
N SER A 488 -0.05 -7.78 -7.50
CA SER A 488 0.85 -7.93 -8.64
C SER A 488 1.53 -9.28 -8.59
N THR A 489 1.59 -9.97 -9.74
CA THR A 489 2.24 -11.27 -9.84
C THR A 489 2.78 -11.53 -11.24
N GLN A 490 3.81 -12.36 -11.34
CA GLN A 490 4.25 -12.91 -12.62
C GLN A 490 3.41 -14.12 -13.02
N GLU A 491 2.88 -14.86 -12.03
CA GLU A 491 2.11 -16.08 -12.24
C GLU A 491 0.65 -15.84 -11.81
N PRO A 492 -0.29 -15.60 -12.74
CA PRO A 492 -1.68 -15.31 -12.39
C PRO A 492 -2.43 -16.55 -11.84
N THR A 493 -1.93 -17.75 -12.12
CA THR A 493 -2.54 -19.03 -11.70
C THR A 493 -2.53 -19.26 -10.20
N ILE A 494 -1.69 -18.56 -9.44
CA ILE A 494 -1.57 -18.73 -7.98
C ILE A 494 -2.76 -18.17 -7.20
N ALA A 495 -3.59 -17.32 -7.84
CA ALA A 495 -4.56 -16.48 -7.16
C ALA A 495 -5.84 -16.27 -7.98
N THR A 496 -6.34 -17.32 -8.64
CA THR A 496 -7.56 -17.25 -9.47
C THR A 496 -8.77 -16.70 -8.69
N GLU A 497 -8.92 -17.08 -7.43
CA GLU A 497 -9.99 -16.57 -6.56
C GLU A 497 -9.88 -15.06 -6.29
N LEU A 498 -8.66 -14.50 -6.24
CA LEU A 498 -8.46 -13.04 -6.11
C LEU A 498 -8.79 -12.32 -7.41
N ILE A 499 -8.45 -12.90 -8.58
CA ILE A 499 -8.77 -12.34 -9.90
C ILE A 499 -10.28 -12.11 -10.03
N ALA A 500 -11.08 -13.10 -9.61
CA ALA A 500 -12.55 -13.04 -9.69
C ALA A 500 -13.17 -11.87 -8.89
N LEU A 501 -12.47 -11.36 -7.88
CA LEU A 501 -12.93 -10.24 -7.04
C LEU A 501 -12.36 -8.88 -7.50
N CYS A 502 -11.49 -8.86 -8.50
CA CYS A 502 -10.82 -7.64 -8.95
C CYS A 502 -11.71 -6.82 -9.89
N SER A 503 -11.85 -5.53 -9.59
CA SER A 503 -12.55 -4.56 -10.44
C SER A 503 -11.74 -4.05 -11.63
N ILE A 504 -10.42 -4.23 -11.60
CA ILE A 504 -9.49 -3.87 -12.67
C ILE A 504 -8.49 -5.01 -12.84
N ILE A 505 -8.21 -5.41 -14.08
CA ILE A 505 -7.17 -6.37 -14.42
C ILE A 505 -6.24 -5.71 -15.45
N PHE A 506 -4.96 -5.62 -15.11
CA PHE A 506 -3.89 -5.14 -15.99
C PHE A 506 -3.08 -6.34 -16.48
N MET A 507 -3.16 -6.61 -17.77
CA MET A 507 -2.39 -7.64 -18.46
C MET A 507 -1.25 -7.00 -19.22
N HIS A 508 -0.08 -6.92 -18.59
CA HIS A 508 1.17 -6.60 -19.28
C HIS A 508 1.63 -7.78 -20.12
N ARG A 509 2.65 -7.58 -20.96
CA ARG A 509 3.20 -8.64 -21.82
C ARG A 509 3.42 -9.97 -21.08
N PHE A 510 2.90 -11.06 -21.65
CA PHE A 510 3.24 -12.43 -21.29
C PHE A 510 2.98 -13.39 -22.47
N THR A 511 3.58 -14.58 -22.43
CA THR A 511 3.53 -15.58 -23.53
C THR A 511 2.94 -16.93 -23.10
N SER A 512 2.47 -17.06 -21.86
CA SER A 512 1.94 -18.32 -21.32
C SER A 512 0.45 -18.49 -21.66
N PRO A 513 0.06 -19.52 -22.45
CA PRO A 513 -1.35 -19.79 -22.73
C PRO A 513 -2.13 -20.21 -21.48
N ALA A 514 -1.46 -20.87 -20.53
CA ALA A 514 -2.06 -21.25 -19.25
C ALA A 514 -2.44 -20.03 -18.40
N TRP A 515 -1.63 -18.96 -18.47
CA TRP A 515 -1.92 -17.70 -17.78
C TRP A 515 -3.13 -17.00 -18.41
N TYR A 516 -3.20 -16.95 -19.74
CA TYR A 516 -4.37 -16.43 -20.44
C TYR A 516 -5.63 -17.24 -20.12
N ALA A 517 -5.55 -18.57 -20.11
CA ALA A 517 -6.69 -19.42 -19.78
C ALA A 517 -7.23 -19.16 -18.36
N ALA A 518 -6.36 -18.90 -17.38
CA ALA A 518 -6.77 -18.55 -16.02
C ALA A 518 -7.45 -17.17 -15.97
N LEU A 519 -6.93 -16.18 -16.69
CA LEU A 519 -7.52 -14.84 -16.76
C LEU A 519 -8.87 -14.85 -17.48
N LYS A 520 -8.97 -15.61 -18.59
CA LYS A 520 -10.17 -15.73 -19.41
C LYS A 520 -11.39 -16.22 -18.64
N GLN A 521 -11.21 -17.05 -17.61
CA GLN A 521 -12.33 -17.49 -16.76
C GLN A 521 -13.06 -16.34 -16.06
N HIS A 522 -12.41 -15.18 -15.96
CA HIS A 522 -12.91 -14.01 -15.23
C HIS A 522 -13.09 -12.78 -16.13
N ILE A 523 -12.74 -12.88 -17.42
CA ILE A 523 -12.89 -11.81 -18.39
C ILE A 523 -13.89 -12.28 -19.45
N ASN A 524 -15.04 -11.61 -19.52
CA ASN A 524 -16.02 -11.83 -20.58
C ASN A 524 -15.52 -11.16 -21.87
N VAL A 525 -14.60 -11.79 -22.60
CA VAL A 525 -14.23 -11.32 -23.94
C VAL A 525 -15.08 -12.03 -24.99
N VAL A 526 -15.74 -11.24 -25.82
CA VAL A 526 -16.67 -11.69 -26.87
C VAL A 526 -15.92 -12.19 -28.13
N GLU A 527 -14.59 -12.03 -28.18
CA GLU A 527 -13.77 -12.21 -29.38
C GLU A 527 -12.95 -13.52 -29.45
N ASN A 528 -12.31 -13.71 -30.61
CA ASN A 528 -11.46 -14.85 -30.93
C ASN A 528 -10.17 -14.83 -30.09
N ASN A 529 -9.97 -15.88 -29.28
CA ASN A 529 -8.93 -15.93 -28.25
C ASN A 529 -7.50 -15.85 -28.77
N ALA A 530 -7.27 -16.27 -30.02
CA ALA A 530 -5.94 -16.25 -30.62
C ALA A 530 -5.42 -14.81 -30.82
N ASP A 531 -6.33 -13.90 -31.18
CA ASP A 531 -5.97 -12.52 -31.55
C ASP A 531 -5.57 -11.71 -30.30
N ILE A 532 -6.27 -11.92 -29.18
CA ILE A 532 -5.96 -11.28 -27.89
C ILE A 532 -4.62 -11.76 -27.33
N MET A 533 -4.37 -13.08 -27.39
CA MET A 533 -3.10 -13.63 -26.91
C MET A 533 -1.94 -13.06 -27.72
N GLN A 534 -2.05 -13.03 -29.05
CA GLN A 534 -1.02 -12.50 -29.93
C GLN A 534 -0.76 -11.01 -29.67
N TYR A 535 -1.81 -10.25 -29.35
CA TYR A 535 -1.67 -8.85 -28.96
C TYR A 535 -0.95 -8.68 -27.62
N VAL A 536 -1.34 -9.43 -26.59
CA VAL A 536 -0.69 -9.37 -25.27
C VAL A 536 0.79 -9.74 -25.39
N GLU A 537 1.15 -10.69 -26.25
CA GLU A 537 2.54 -11.05 -26.54
C GLU A 537 3.33 -9.93 -27.20
N ALA A 538 2.66 -9.09 -28.01
CA ALA A 538 3.26 -7.99 -28.76
C ALA A 538 3.41 -6.69 -27.95
N LEU A 539 2.82 -6.59 -26.75
CA LEU A 539 2.89 -5.38 -25.91
C LEU A 539 4.34 -4.99 -25.56
N ASP A 540 4.64 -3.70 -25.65
CA ASP A 540 5.91 -3.16 -25.19
C ASP A 540 5.98 -3.05 -23.65
N THR A 541 7.19 -2.84 -23.12
CA THR A 541 7.36 -2.60 -21.69
C THR A 541 6.61 -1.34 -21.26
N GLY A 542 5.70 -1.49 -20.31
CA GLY A 542 4.83 -0.43 -19.81
C GLY A 542 3.46 -0.37 -20.48
N GLU A 543 3.24 -1.13 -21.54
CA GLU A 543 1.94 -1.30 -22.17
C GLU A 543 1.18 -2.47 -21.52
N ALA A 544 -0.13 -2.30 -21.38
CA ALA A 544 -0.99 -3.30 -20.79
C ALA A 544 -2.38 -3.27 -21.41
N LEU A 545 -2.95 -4.45 -21.64
CA LEU A 545 -4.37 -4.60 -21.87
C LEU A 545 -5.10 -4.47 -20.53
N VAL A 546 -6.05 -3.53 -20.44
CA VAL A 546 -6.77 -3.24 -19.20
C VAL A 546 -8.22 -3.67 -19.33
N TYR A 547 -8.67 -4.53 -18.42
CA TYR A 547 -10.06 -4.93 -18.30
C TYR A 547 -10.66 -4.33 -17.02
N SER A 548 -11.78 -3.61 -17.15
CA SER A 548 -12.53 -3.12 -16.00
C SER A 548 -14.02 -3.06 -16.34
N PRO A 549 -14.87 -3.95 -15.79
CA PRO A 549 -16.27 -4.04 -16.18
C PRO A 549 -17.13 -2.88 -15.68
N ASN A 550 -16.62 -2.07 -14.74
CA ASN A 550 -17.33 -0.94 -14.16
C ASN A 550 -16.63 0.41 -14.49
N ALA A 551 -15.82 0.46 -15.56
CA ALA A 551 -15.12 1.67 -16.00
C ALA A 551 -16.05 2.70 -16.67
#